data_AF-A0A8S4SC89-F1
#
_entry.id   AF-A0A8S4SC89-F1
#
_cell.length_a   1.000
_cell.length_b   1.000
_cell.length_c   1.000
_cell.angle_alpha   90.00
_cell.angle_beta   90.00
_cell.angle_gamma   90.00
#
_symmetry.space_group_name_H-M   'P 1'
#
loop_
_entity.id
_entity.type
_entity.pdbx_description
1 polymer ?
#
loop_
_entity_poly.entity_id
_entity_poly.type
_entity_poly.pdbx_seq_one_letter_code
_entity_poly.pdbx_strand_id
1 'polypeptide(L)' 'MSRTNESILNELSNKQRLSSAVQAQILSFFGHLSRRNDVSVERLVVQGKVEGTRARGSSPMRWTDQVKATIEALL' A
#
# COMPACT_ATOMS: atom_id res chain seq x y z
N MET A 1 -19.28 -31.06 9.39
CA MET A 1 -19.28 -29.69 8.84
C MET A 1 -17.87 -29.36 8.40
N SER A 2 -17.64 -28.97 7.14
CA SER A 2 -16.29 -28.65 6.67
C SER A 2 -15.85 -27.28 7.19
N ARG A 3 -14.58 -27.17 7.56
CA ARG A 3 -13.98 -25.89 7.95
C ARG A 3 -13.89 -24.98 6.73
N THR A 4 -14.71 -23.93 6.68
CA THR A 4 -14.70 -22.91 5.63
C THR A 4 -13.96 -21.66 6.10
N ASN A 5 -13.48 -20.84 5.17
CA ASN A 5 -12.79 -19.58 5.49
C ASN A 5 -13.66 -18.66 6.37
N GLU A 6 -14.97 -18.64 6.15
CA GLU A 6 -15.93 -17.90 6.99
C GLU A 6 -16.00 -18.45 8.42
N SER A 7 -16.02 -19.78 8.59
CA SER A 7 -16.02 -20.42 9.92
C SER A 7 -14.74 -20.07 10.70
N ILE A 8 -13.59 -20.05 10.03
CA ILE A 8 -12.30 -19.70 10.65
C ILE A 8 -12.28 -18.20 11.04
N LEU A 9 -12.82 -17.33 10.19
CA LEU A 9 -12.87 -15.89 10.47
C LEU A 9 -13.77 -15.55 11.66
N ASN A 10 -14.91 -16.25 11.80
CA ASN A 10 -15.81 -16.08 12.95
C ASN A 10 -15.18 -16.64 14.25
N GLU A 11 -14.44 -17.73 14.18
CA GLU A 11 -13.74 -18.33 15.32
C GLU A 11 -12.63 -17.40 15.87
N LEU A 12 -11.91 -16.70 14.98
CA LEU A 12 -10.76 -15.86 15.36
C LEU A 12 -11.14 -14.53 16.06
N SER A 13 -12.43 -14.17 16.16
CA SER A 13 -12.92 -12.90 16.74
C SER A 13 -12.04 -11.69 16.37
N ASN A 14 -12.18 -11.24 15.13
CA ASN A 14 -11.23 -10.39 14.41
C ASN A 14 -10.86 -9.09 15.15
N LYS A 15 -9.75 -9.08 15.90
CA LYS A 15 -9.26 -7.87 16.60
C LYS A 15 -8.54 -6.90 15.66
N GLN A 16 -7.82 -7.42 14.66
CA GLN A 16 -7.23 -6.65 13.55
C GLN A 16 -6.67 -7.62 12.49
N ARG A 17 -6.92 -7.38 11.20
CA ARG A 17 -6.32 -8.19 10.12
C ARG A 17 -4.85 -7.77 9.91
N LEU A 18 -3.96 -8.74 9.71
CA LEU A 18 -2.54 -8.47 9.39
C LEU A 18 -2.40 -7.55 8.17
N SER A 19 -3.24 -7.74 7.15
CA SER A 19 -3.29 -6.89 5.96
C SER A 19 -3.51 -5.42 6.32
N SER A 20 -4.42 -5.14 7.25
CA SER A 20 -4.71 -3.77 7.71
C SER A 20 -3.53 -3.17 8.47
N ALA A 21 -2.81 -3.97 9.27
CA ALA A 21 -1.59 -3.51 9.95
C ALA A 21 -0.47 -3.17 8.95
N VAL A 22 -0.26 -4.02 7.93
CA VAL A 22 0.72 -3.77 6.86
C VAL A 22 0.34 -2.53 6.05
N GLN A 23 -0.93 -2.38 5.69
CA GLN A 23 -1.43 -1.19 4.98
C GLN A 23 -1.18 0.09 5.77
N ALA A 24 -1.44 0.09 7.08
CA ALA A 24 -1.16 1.24 7.95
C ALA A 24 0.34 1.61 7.98
N GLN A 25 1.24 0.62 8.02
CA GLN A 25 2.69 0.86 7.96
C GLN A 25 3.11 1.48 6.61
N ILE A 26 2.59 0.95 5.51
CA ILE A 26 2.86 1.48 4.16
C ILE A 26 2.41 2.94 4.06
N LEU A 27 1.21 3.27 4.55
CA LEU A 27 0.69 4.64 4.55
C LEU A 27 1.50 5.58 5.44
N SER A 28 1.93 5.13 6.62
CA SER A 28 2.81 5.91 7.50
C SER A 28 4.14 6.24 6.82
N PHE A 29 4.77 5.24 6.20
CA PHE A 29 6.00 5.42 5.44
C PHE A 29 5.81 6.38 4.27
N PHE A 30 4.73 6.20 3.48
CA PHE A 30 4.42 7.10 2.37
C PHE A 30 4.20 8.54 2.84
N GLY A 31 3.51 8.72 3.97
CA GLY A 31 3.29 10.02 4.59
C GLY A 31 4.59 10.66 5.08
N HIS A 32 5.48 9.91 5.70
CA HIS A 32 6.82 10.39 6.09
C HIS A 32 7.59 10.87 4.86
N LEU A 33 7.61 10.06 3.80
CA LEU A 33 8.33 10.37 2.58
C LEU A 33 7.75 11.59 1.84
N SER A 34 6.42 11.71 1.80
CA SER A 34 5.73 12.81 1.13
C SER A 34 6.01 14.18 1.74
N ARG A 35 6.40 14.23 3.02
CA ARG A 35 6.76 15.46 3.76
C ARG A 35 8.24 15.84 3.66
N ARG A 36 9.11 14.96 3.12
CA ARG A 36 10.53 15.29 2.91
C ARG A 36 10.71 16.35 1.83
N ASN A 37 11.87 17.01 1.80
CA ASN A 37 12.20 17.98 0.76
C ASN A 37 12.13 17.35 -0.66
N ASP A 38 11.84 18.15 -1.67
CA ASP A 38 11.75 17.72 -3.08
C ASP A 38 13.07 17.23 -3.67
N VAL A 39 14.20 17.59 -3.05
CA VAL A 39 15.55 17.08 -3.37
C VAL A 39 15.75 15.62 -2.91
N SER A 40 14.86 15.06 -2.08
CA SER A 40 14.95 13.65 -1.65
C SER A 40 14.67 12.71 -2.83
N VAL A 41 15.70 11.93 -3.20
CA VAL A 41 15.62 10.93 -4.27
C VAL A 41 14.50 9.94 -4.01
N GLU A 42 14.35 9.50 -2.76
CA GLU A 42 13.32 8.54 -2.37
C GLU A 42 11.92 9.11 -2.65
N ARG A 43 11.69 10.41 -2.38
CA ARG A 43 10.41 11.08 -2.62
C ARG A 43 10.13 11.20 -4.12
N LEU A 44 11.14 11.57 -4.91
CA LEU A 44 11.01 11.69 -6.37
C LEU A 44 10.69 10.34 -7.03
N VAL A 45 11.38 9.28 -6.61
CA VAL A 45 11.16 7.91 -7.09
C VAL A 45 9.74 7.45 -6.77
N VAL A 46 9.32 7.58 -5.52
CA VAL A 46 8.02 7.08 -5.06
C VAL A 46 6.85 7.88 -5.67
N GLN A 47 6.98 9.19 -5.84
CA GLN A 47 5.96 10.01 -6.51
C GLN A 47 5.94 9.82 -8.03
N GLY A 48 6.88 9.05 -8.60
CA GLY A 48 6.97 8.81 -10.03
C GLY A 48 7.32 10.07 -10.83
N LYS A 49 8.08 10.99 -10.21
CA LYS A 49 8.63 12.19 -10.85
C LYS A 49 10.00 11.95 -11.51
N VAL A 50 10.46 10.70 -11.52
CA VAL A 50 11.72 10.32 -12.17
C VAL A 50 11.54 10.34 -13.68
N GLU A 51 12.42 11.07 -14.36
CA GLU A 51 12.51 11.10 -15.81
C GLU A 51 12.99 9.74 -16.35
N GLY A 52 12.40 9.30 -17.45
CA GLY A 52 12.78 8.05 -18.12
C GLY A 52 11.59 7.18 -18.55
N THR A 53 11.85 6.23 -19.44
CA THR A 53 10.85 5.26 -19.90
C THR A 53 10.85 4.03 -18.99
N ARG A 54 9.66 3.54 -18.63
CA ARG A 54 9.53 2.29 -17.84
C ARG A 54 10.02 1.10 -18.64
N ALA A 55 10.61 0.12 -17.94
CA ALA A 55 10.92 -1.15 -18.54
C ALA A 55 9.64 -1.84 -19.06
N ARG A 56 9.73 -2.48 -20.22
CA ARG A 56 8.62 -3.26 -20.79
C ARG A 56 8.27 -4.40 -19.82
N GLY A 57 6.97 -4.57 -19.52
CA GLY A 57 6.48 -5.61 -18.60
C GLY A 57 6.35 -5.17 -17.14
N SER A 58 6.73 -3.94 -16.78
CA SER A 58 6.40 -3.38 -15.46
C SER A 58 4.89 -3.11 -15.33
N SER A 59 4.35 -3.27 -14.12
CA SER A 59 2.95 -2.94 -13.83
C SER A 59 2.66 -1.48 -14.22
N PRO A 60 1.50 -1.19 -14.84
CA PRO A 60 1.09 0.17 -15.13
C PRO A 60 0.84 0.97 -13.84
N MET A 61 0.49 0.27 -12.76
CA MET A 61 0.11 0.87 -11.48
C MET A 61 1.30 1.52 -10.80
N ARG A 62 1.18 2.83 -10.52
CA ARG A 62 2.20 3.58 -9.77
C ARG A 62 2.09 3.26 -8.28
N TRP A 63 3.16 3.50 -7.53
CA TRP A 63 3.10 3.44 -6.06
C TRP A 63 2.05 4.41 -5.49
N THR A 64 1.90 5.58 -6.12
CA THR A 64 0.83 6.54 -5.81
C THR A 64 -0.57 5.96 -6.04
N ASP A 65 -0.76 5.13 -7.07
CA ASP A 65 -2.05 4.54 -7.39
C ASP A 65 -2.37 3.42 -6.40
N GLN A 66 -1.37 2.62 -6.02
CA GLN A 66 -1.49 1.62 -4.95
C GLN A 66 -1.89 2.25 -3.61
N VAL A 67 -1.30 3.40 -3.28
CA VAL A 67 -1.63 4.16 -2.06
C VAL A 67 -3.06 4.69 -2.10
N LYS A 68 -3.52 5.24 -3.23
CA LYS A 68 -4.92 5.67 -3.40
C LYS A 68 -5.88 4.50 -3.20
N ALA A 69 -5.64 3.37 -3.87
CA ALA A 69 -6.47 2.17 -3.72
C ALA A 69 -6.46 1.64 -2.28
N THR A 70 -5.32 1.74 -1.56
CA THR A 70 -5.23 1.35 -0.15
C THR A 70 -6.04 2.26 0.77
N ILE A 71 -6.03 3.57 0.51
CA ILE A 71 -6.87 4.53 1.25
C ILE A 71 -8.35 4.26 0.98
N GLU A 72 -8.73 4.04 -0.28
CA GLU A 72 -10.11 3.68 -0.66
C GLU A 72 -10.59 2.38 0.01
N ALA A 73 -9.71 1.40 0.19
CA ALA A 73 -10.03 0.13 0.86
C ALA A 73 -10.11 0.24 2.40
N LEU A 74 -9.66 1.35 3.00
CA LEU A 74 -9.69 1.61 4.44
C LEU A 74 -10.78 2.60 4.86
N LEU A 75 -11.44 3.26 3.90
CA LEU A 75 -12.64 4.10 4.08
C LEU A 75 -13.90 3.24 3.98
#